data_AF-A0A2S0ML49-F1
#
_entry.id   AF-A0A2S0ML49-F1
#
_cell.length_a   1.000
_cell.length_b   1.000
_cell.length_c   1.000
_cell.angle_alpha   90.00
_cell.angle_beta   90.00
_cell.angle_gamma   90.00
#
_symmetry.space_group_name_H-M   'P 1'
#
loop_
_entity.id
_entity.type
_entity.pdbx_description
1 polymer ?
#
loop_
_entity_poly.entity_id
_entity_poly.type
_entity_poly.pdbx_seq_one_letter_code
_entity_poly.pdbx_strand_id
1 'polypeptide(L)'
;MTDNEKHWTVAYLSHVLEAMDWSMNRLATETGLAASTINRPMREDDWKFGLSSKTVQKIHAATGIDPADFMPTGFDEPTAMWRAADTYSGRTLRRLLDDKESTPDRDRGNEIKIAIVGSRAQIVATVDKAGLAKLRAKLELLADLLED
;
A
#
# COMPACT_ATOMS: atom_id res chain seq x y z
N MET A 1 -7.44 -35.41 17.20
CA MET A 1 -6.32 -34.53 16.84
C MET A 1 -6.94 -33.21 16.44
N THR A 2 -6.90 -32.22 17.34
CA THR A 2 -7.40 -30.89 17.00
C THR A 2 -6.26 -30.18 16.28
N ASP A 3 -6.32 -30.14 14.95
CA ASP A 3 -5.51 -29.20 14.18
C ASP A 3 -5.83 -27.81 14.72
N ASN A 4 -4.87 -27.25 15.44
CA ASN A 4 -4.94 -25.87 15.92
C ASN A 4 -4.61 -24.99 14.71
N GLU A 5 -5.52 -24.96 13.75
CA GLU A 5 -5.35 -24.26 12.48
C GLU A 5 -5.22 -22.77 12.80
N LYS A 6 -4.01 -22.23 12.66
CA LYS A 6 -3.73 -20.81 12.91
C LYS A 6 -4.59 -19.99 11.95
N HIS A 7 -5.12 -18.87 12.44
CA HIS A 7 -5.99 -17.99 11.66
C HIS A 7 -5.33 -17.62 10.30
N TRP A 8 -6.11 -17.58 9.22
CA TRP A 8 -5.58 -17.41 7.85
C TRP A 8 -4.69 -16.19 7.66
N THR A 9 -4.97 -15.09 8.36
CA THR A 9 -4.13 -13.88 8.33
C THR A 9 -2.74 -14.08 8.93
N VAL A 10 -2.54 -15.07 9.81
CA VAL A 10 -1.23 -15.48 10.33
C VAL A 10 -0.49 -16.32 9.30
N ALA A 11 -1.19 -17.19 8.57
CA ALA A 11 -0.62 -17.91 7.43
C ALA A 11 -0.15 -16.93 6.34
N TYR A 12 -0.97 -15.94 6.01
CA TYR A 12 -0.61 -14.83 5.13
C TYR A 12 0.63 -14.07 5.63
N LEU A 13 0.66 -13.69 6.92
CA LEU A 13 1.81 -13.00 7.51
C LEU A 13 3.10 -13.82 7.42
N SER A 14 3.01 -15.13 7.69
CA SER A 14 4.15 -16.04 7.62
C SER A 14 4.68 -16.13 6.19
N HIS A 15 3.78 -16.29 5.23
CA HIS A 15 4.12 -16.33 3.81
C HIS A 15 4.79 -15.04 3.35
N VAL A 16 4.29 -13.88 3.76
CA VAL A 16 4.88 -12.59 3.43
C VAL A 16 6.32 -12.47 3.93
N LEU A 17 6.59 -12.89 5.17
CA LEU A 17 7.94 -12.84 5.74
C LEU A 17 8.91 -13.75 4.98
N GLU A 18 8.45 -14.93 4.59
CA GLU A 18 9.24 -15.90 3.81
C GLU A 18 9.48 -15.41 2.38
N ALA A 19 8.44 -14.99 1.67
CA ALA A 19 8.53 -14.55 0.27
C ALA A 19 9.39 -13.30 0.10
N MET A 20 9.40 -12.40 1.08
CA MET A 20 10.18 -11.16 1.04
C MET A 20 11.58 -11.31 1.64
N ASP A 21 11.88 -12.42 2.32
CA ASP A 21 13.06 -12.60 3.17
C ASP A 21 13.21 -11.45 4.19
N TRP A 22 12.09 -11.09 4.84
CA TRP A 22 12.05 -9.98 5.79
C TRP A 22 12.00 -10.48 7.23
N SER A 23 12.75 -9.79 8.10
CA SER A 23 12.54 -9.95 9.54
C SER A 23 11.23 -9.30 9.97
N MET A 24 10.64 -9.79 11.06
CA MET A 24 9.42 -9.20 11.65
C MET A 24 9.57 -7.72 11.98
N ASN A 25 10.77 -7.30 12.42
CA ASN A 25 11.06 -5.89 12.72
C ASN A 25 11.11 -5.05 11.44
N ARG A 26 11.71 -5.59 10.36
CA ARG A 26 11.72 -4.90 9.06
C ARG A 26 10.30 -4.72 8.54
N LEU A 27 9.47 -5.78 8.57
CA LEU A 27 8.08 -5.68 8.14
C LEU A 27 7.32 -4.63 8.96
N ALA A 28 7.52 -4.56 10.27
CA ALA A 28 6.90 -3.54 11.12
C ALA A 28 7.29 -2.12 10.71
N THR A 29 8.57 -1.89 10.36
CA THR A 29 9.08 -0.61 9.87
C THR A 29 8.45 -0.25 8.52
N GLU A 30 8.51 -1.15 7.53
CA GLU A 30 8.00 -0.90 6.17
C GLU A 30 6.49 -0.65 6.13
N THR A 31 5.74 -1.28 7.04
CA THR A 31 4.28 -1.14 7.14
C THR A 31 3.84 -0.02 8.08
N GLY A 32 4.76 0.60 8.82
CA GLY A 32 4.45 1.56 9.88
C GLY A 32 3.52 0.96 10.94
N LEU A 33 3.72 -0.33 11.28
CA LEU A 33 2.99 -1.05 12.32
C LEU A 33 3.85 -1.16 13.58
N ALA A 34 3.19 -1.29 14.74
CA ALA A 34 3.90 -1.60 15.97
C ALA A 34 4.51 -3.01 15.88
N ALA A 35 5.76 -3.17 16.34
CA ALA A 35 6.43 -4.47 16.32
C ALA A 35 5.63 -5.55 17.06
N SER A 36 4.89 -5.20 18.11
CA SER A 36 4.00 -6.12 18.84
C SER A 36 2.84 -6.67 17.98
N THR A 37 2.37 -5.92 16.98
CA THR A 37 1.31 -6.35 16.07
C THR A 37 1.77 -7.46 15.12
N ILE A 38 3.07 -7.49 14.80
CA ILE A 38 3.68 -8.53 13.97
C ILE A 38 4.21 -9.68 14.83
N ASN A 39 4.89 -9.36 15.94
CA ASN A 39 5.60 -10.35 16.75
C ASN A 39 4.66 -11.25 17.55
N ARG A 40 3.54 -10.73 18.11
CA ARG A 40 2.63 -11.55 18.93
C ARG A 40 2.00 -12.71 18.15
N PRO A 41 1.37 -12.48 16.98
CA PRO A 41 0.78 -13.55 16.18
C PRO A 41 1.78 -14.62 15.73
N MET A 42 3.06 -14.28 15.59
CA MET A 42 4.11 -15.20 15.16
C MET A 42 4.73 -16.01 16.31
N ARG A 43 4.60 -15.55 17.56
CA ARG A 43 5.25 -16.17 18.73
C ARG A 43 4.30 -16.95 19.62
N GLU A 44 3.03 -16.57 19.66
CA GLU A 44 2.02 -17.21 20.50
C GLU A 44 1.36 -18.34 19.70
N ASP A 45 1.59 -19.60 20.12
CA ASP A 45 1.05 -20.78 19.44
C ASP A 45 -0.46 -20.95 19.60
N ASP A 46 -1.04 -20.33 20.63
CA ASP A 46 -2.47 -20.28 20.90
C ASP A 46 -3.13 -18.97 20.43
N TRP A 47 -2.44 -18.20 19.57
CA TRP A 47 -2.99 -16.97 19.02
C TRP A 47 -4.17 -17.25 18.08
N LYS A 48 -5.37 -17.20 18.65
CA LYS A 48 -6.64 -17.45 17.95
C LYS A 48 -7.18 -16.24 17.20
N PHE A 49 -6.64 -15.05 17.47
CA PHE A 49 -7.16 -13.81 16.88
C PHE A 49 -6.53 -13.56 15.51
N GLY A 50 -7.32 -13.20 14.51
CA GLY A 50 -6.75 -12.74 13.24
C GLY A 50 -6.05 -11.39 13.36
N LEU A 51 -5.13 -11.09 12.45
CA LEU A 51 -4.73 -9.71 12.19
C LEU A 51 -5.96 -8.90 11.79
N SER A 52 -6.01 -7.65 12.26
CA SER A 52 -7.10 -6.77 11.89
C SER A 52 -7.06 -6.42 10.41
N SER A 53 -8.23 -6.06 9.92
CA SER A 53 -8.47 -5.63 8.57
C SER A 53 -7.47 -4.57 8.03
N LYS A 54 -7.21 -3.55 8.84
CA LYS A 54 -6.26 -2.47 8.49
C LYS A 54 -4.81 -2.94 8.45
N THR A 55 -4.49 -3.98 9.22
CA THR A 55 -3.13 -4.55 9.27
C THR A 55 -2.84 -5.30 7.98
N VAL A 56 -3.78 -6.13 7.53
CA VAL A 56 -3.68 -6.85 6.24
C VAL A 56 -3.51 -5.87 5.09
N GLN A 57 -4.28 -4.77 5.06
CA GLN A 57 -4.11 -3.69 4.05
C GLN A 57 -2.71 -3.10 4.04
N LYS A 58 -2.13 -2.79 5.20
CA LYS A 58 -0.80 -2.19 5.29
C LYS A 58 0.28 -3.16 4.83
N ILE A 59 0.15 -4.43 5.17
CA ILE A 59 1.06 -5.49 4.72
C ILE A 59 0.98 -5.64 3.20
N HIS A 60 -0.24 -5.74 2.65
CA HIS A 60 -0.44 -5.79 1.21
C HIS A 60 0.12 -4.55 0.49
N ALA A 61 -0.13 -3.35 1.01
CA ALA A 61 0.40 -2.10 0.44
C ALA A 61 1.94 -2.04 0.42
N ALA A 62 2.59 -2.61 1.44
CA ALA A 62 4.06 -2.59 1.54
C ALA A 62 4.74 -3.70 0.72
N THR A 63 4.05 -4.81 0.46
CA THR A 63 4.66 -6.04 -0.10
C THR A 63 4.13 -6.40 -1.49
N GLY A 64 2.93 -5.92 -1.85
CA GLY A 64 2.25 -6.26 -3.09
C GLY A 64 1.70 -7.69 -3.14
N ILE A 65 1.79 -8.47 -2.05
CA ILE A 65 1.32 -9.85 -1.98
C ILE A 65 -0.18 -9.84 -1.65
N ASP A 66 -1.00 -10.36 -2.57
CA ASP A 66 -2.46 -10.40 -2.43
C ASP A 66 -2.87 -11.35 -1.29
N PRO A 67 -3.62 -10.89 -0.27
CA PRO A 67 -4.12 -11.76 0.79
C PRO A 67 -5.23 -12.73 0.34
N ALA A 68 -5.81 -12.54 -0.86
CA ALA A 68 -6.95 -13.34 -1.34
C ALA A 68 -6.68 -14.84 -1.38
N ASP A 69 -5.45 -15.25 -1.73
CA ASP A 69 -5.04 -16.66 -1.83
C ASP A 69 -5.06 -17.39 -0.47
N PHE A 70 -5.07 -16.63 0.63
CA PHE A 70 -5.08 -17.16 1.98
C PHE A 70 -6.48 -17.15 2.60
N MET A 71 -7.47 -16.50 1.98
CA MET A 71 -8.80 -16.37 2.56
C MET A 71 -9.56 -17.71 2.54
N PRO A 72 -10.23 -18.11 3.64
CA PRO A 72 -11.05 -19.31 3.66
C PRO A 72 -12.19 -19.24 2.65
N THR A 73 -12.44 -20.33 1.93
CA THR A 73 -13.57 -20.45 1.00
C THR A 73 -14.89 -20.29 1.76
N GLY A 74 -15.67 -19.26 1.44
CA GLY A 74 -16.92 -18.92 2.14
C GLY A 74 -16.83 -17.72 3.09
N PHE A 75 -15.65 -17.12 3.23
CA PHE A 75 -15.49 -15.83 3.93
C PHE A 75 -15.80 -14.68 2.96
N ASP A 76 -17.07 -14.22 2.94
CA ASP A 76 -17.48 -12.98 2.27
C ASP A 76 -17.03 -11.74 3.07
N GLU A 77 -15.73 -11.63 3.38
CA GLU A 77 -15.19 -10.31 3.66
C GLU A 77 -15.12 -9.58 2.32
N PRO A 78 -15.81 -8.43 2.13
CA PRO A 78 -15.83 -7.74 0.86
C PRO A 78 -14.37 -7.53 0.43
N THR A 79 -13.98 -8.05 -0.73
CA THR A 79 -12.64 -7.88 -1.32
C THR A 79 -12.22 -6.39 -1.37
N ALA A 80 -13.22 -5.51 -1.37
CA ALA A 80 -13.10 -4.05 -1.22
C ALA A 80 -12.44 -3.57 0.09
N MET A 81 -12.46 -4.35 1.18
CA MET A 81 -11.83 -3.97 2.44
C MET A 81 -10.31 -3.88 2.28
N TRP A 82 -9.66 -4.81 1.56
CA TRP A 82 -8.20 -4.82 1.39
C TRP A 82 -7.72 -4.09 0.14
N ARG A 83 -8.49 -4.16 -0.95
CA ARG A 83 -8.20 -3.42 -2.19
C ARG A 83 -8.27 -1.91 -2.01
N ALA A 84 -8.95 -1.42 -0.97
CA ALA A 84 -8.87 -0.02 -0.57
C ALA A 84 -7.44 0.44 -0.21
N ALA A 85 -6.44 -0.46 -0.08
CA ALA A 85 -5.02 -0.12 -0.01
C ALA A 85 -4.55 0.67 -1.26
N ASP A 86 -5.00 0.31 -2.46
CA ASP A 86 -4.78 1.11 -3.67
C ASP A 86 -5.46 2.49 -3.60
N THR A 87 -6.44 2.64 -2.72
CA THR A 87 -7.16 3.90 -2.46
C THR A 87 -6.63 4.64 -1.21
N TYR A 88 -5.83 4.00 -0.36
CA TYR A 88 -5.29 4.57 0.88
C TYR A 88 -4.03 5.39 0.62
N SER A 89 -3.27 5.07 -0.43
CA SER A 89 -2.35 5.99 -1.08
C SER A 89 -3.06 7.31 -1.42
N GLY A 90 -4.27 7.24 -1.97
CA GLY A 90 -5.12 8.41 -2.26
C GLY A 90 -5.61 9.19 -1.03
N ARG A 91 -5.88 8.53 0.10
CA ARG A 91 -6.39 9.19 1.32
C ARG A 91 -5.29 9.86 2.15
N THR A 92 -4.10 9.26 2.20
CA THR A 92 -2.89 9.91 2.75
C THR A 92 -2.45 11.06 1.84
N LEU A 93 -2.56 10.89 0.51
CA LEU A 93 -2.42 12.01 -0.45
C LEU A 93 -3.38 13.14 -0.10
N ARG A 94 -4.67 12.84 0.09
CA ARG A 94 -5.71 13.85 0.35
C ARG A 94 -5.51 14.60 1.66
N ARG A 95 -4.98 13.93 2.70
CA ARG A 95 -4.62 14.58 3.96
C ARG A 95 -3.36 15.45 3.84
N LEU A 96 -2.38 15.03 3.04
CA LEU A 96 -1.21 15.86 2.67
C LEU A 96 -1.58 17.03 1.73
N LEU A 97 -2.69 16.90 0.98
CA LEU A 97 -3.26 17.95 0.13
C LEU A 97 -4.04 19.02 0.92
N ASP A 98 -4.66 18.65 2.05
CA ASP A 98 -5.46 19.57 2.87
C ASP A 98 -4.64 20.33 3.94
N ASP A 99 -3.45 19.86 4.31
CA ASP A 99 -2.66 20.41 5.45
C ASP A 99 -1.61 21.49 5.08
N LYS A 100 -1.75 22.16 3.92
CA LYS A 100 -0.99 23.39 3.66
C LYS A 100 -1.91 24.58 3.51
N GLU A 101 -1.81 25.45 4.52
CA GLU A 101 -2.23 26.84 4.51
C GLU A 101 -2.20 27.47 3.12
N SER A 102 -3.37 27.98 2.76
CA SER A 102 -3.62 29.09 1.85
C SER A 102 -2.44 30.04 1.65
N THR A 103 -1.64 29.79 0.61
CA THR A 103 -0.94 30.88 -0.10
C THR A 103 -1.70 31.10 -1.41
N PRO A 104 -2.23 32.31 -1.65
CA PRO A 104 -3.04 32.59 -2.83
C PRO A 104 -2.10 32.87 -4.00
N ASP A 105 -1.57 31.83 -4.63
CA ASP A 105 -0.76 32.01 -5.84
C ASP A 105 -1.49 31.54 -7.10
N ARG A 106 -1.29 32.32 -8.17
CA ARG A 106 -2.24 32.59 -9.25
C ARG A 106 -2.22 31.59 -10.41
N ASP A 107 -1.82 30.34 -10.19
CA ASP A 107 -1.66 29.37 -11.29
C ASP A 107 -2.24 27.97 -10.97
N ARG A 108 -3.45 27.94 -10.41
CA ARG A 108 -4.18 26.72 -10.01
C ARG A 108 -4.53 25.73 -11.14
N GLY A 109 -4.14 26.00 -12.40
CA GLY A 109 -4.52 25.16 -13.54
C GLY A 109 -3.65 23.93 -13.74
N ASN A 110 -2.37 24.01 -13.39
CA ASN A 110 -1.38 23.00 -13.78
C ASN A 110 -0.42 22.67 -12.63
N GLU A 111 -0.66 21.54 -11.97
CA GLU A 111 0.16 21.04 -10.89
C GLU A 111 0.65 19.64 -11.21
N ILE A 112 1.96 19.39 -11.13
CA ILE A 112 2.56 18.06 -11.30
C ILE A 112 3.22 17.68 -9.99
N LYS A 113 2.70 16.64 -9.34
CA LYS A 113 3.24 16.05 -8.11
C LYS A 113 3.85 14.70 -8.43
N ILE A 114 5.10 14.50 -8.06
CA ILE A 114 5.84 13.26 -8.25
C ILE A 114 6.13 12.68 -6.87
N ALA A 115 5.77 11.41 -6.67
CA ALA A 115 6.06 10.67 -5.45
C ALA A 115 6.75 9.34 -5.81
N ILE A 116 7.72 8.93 -5.00
CA ILE A 116 8.36 7.61 -5.13
C ILE A 116 7.69 6.68 -4.12
N VAL A 117 7.10 5.60 -4.60
CA VAL A 117 6.42 4.58 -3.78
C VAL A 117 7.06 3.22 -4.08
N GLY A 118 7.86 2.72 -3.13
CA GLY A 118 8.65 1.51 -3.33
C GLY A 118 9.65 1.66 -4.47
N SER A 119 9.62 0.75 -5.44
CA SER A 119 10.47 0.78 -6.64
C SER A 119 9.89 1.56 -7.83
N ARG A 120 8.74 2.24 -7.65
CA ARG A 120 8.04 2.93 -8.74
C ARG A 120 7.90 4.42 -8.46
N ALA A 121 8.14 5.23 -9.47
CA ALA A 121 7.81 6.66 -9.46
C ALA A 121 6.36 6.83 -9.95
N GLN A 122 5.53 7.51 -9.15
CA GLN A 122 4.15 7.83 -9.48
C GLN A 122 4.00 9.33 -9.70
N ILE A 123 3.42 9.70 -10.85
CA ILE A 123 3.22 11.09 -11.25
C ILE A 123 1.73 11.37 -11.27
N VAL A 124 1.29 12.34 -10.46
CA VAL A 124 -0.08 12.86 -10.48
C VAL A 124 -0.02 14.28 -11.02
N ALA A 125 -0.58 14.48 -12.21
CA ALA A 125 -0.66 15.77 -12.85
C ALA A 125 -2.11 16.24 -12.93
N THR A 126 -2.42 17.34 -12.26
CA THR A 126 -3.65 18.10 -12.48
C THR A 126 -3.34 19.08 -13.61
N VAL A 127 -3.89 18.86 -14.79
CA VAL A 127 -3.65 19.72 -15.96
C VAL A 127 -4.97 20.11 -16.62
N ASP A 128 -5.02 21.36 -17.09
CA ASP A 128 -6.12 21.83 -17.93
C ASP A 128 -6.00 21.26 -19.37
N LYS A 129 -7.00 21.52 -20.21
CA LYS A 129 -7.05 21.01 -21.59
C LYS A 129 -5.83 21.42 -22.43
N ALA A 130 -5.20 22.57 -22.13
CA ALA A 130 -3.98 23.03 -22.80
C ALA A 130 -2.71 22.39 -22.18
N GLY A 131 -2.72 22.12 -20.86
CA GLY A 131 -1.66 21.45 -20.12
C GLY A 131 -1.51 19.97 -20.47
N LEU A 132 -2.59 19.29 -20.87
CA LEU A 132 -2.56 17.88 -21.32
C LEU A 132 -1.59 17.66 -22.51
N ALA A 133 -1.56 18.58 -23.46
CA ALA A 133 -0.65 18.51 -24.60
C ALA A 133 0.83 18.61 -24.17
N LYS A 134 1.12 19.50 -23.21
CA LYS A 134 2.47 19.67 -22.64
C LYS A 134 2.88 18.46 -21.81
N LEU A 135 1.94 17.84 -21.09
CA LEU A 135 2.20 16.62 -20.32
C LEU A 135 2.57 15.45 -21.25
N ARG A 136 1.84 15.28 -22.36
CA ARG A 136 2.17 14.25 -23.36
C ARG A 136 3.57 14.42 -23.93
N ALA A 137 3.94 15.63 -24.36
CA ALA A 137 5.27 15.90 -24.90
C ALA A 137 6.39 15.61 -23.89
N LYS A 138 6.15 15.87 -22.59
CA LYS A 138 7.13 15.56 -21.53
C LYS A 138 7.22 14.06 -21.23
N LEU A 139 6.12 13.32 -21.36
CA LEU A 139 6.14 11.87 -21.16
C LEU A 139 6.85 11.14 -22.30
N GLU A 140 6.71 11.60 -23.56
CA GLU A 140 7.51 11.09 -24.68
C GLU A 140 9.00 11.32 -24.45
N LEU A 141 9.39 12.54 -24.07
CA LEU A 141 10.79 12.85 -23.75
C LEU A 141 11.39 11.97 -22.65
N LEU A 142 10.58 11.59 -21.65
CA LEU A 142 11.01 10.67 -20.60
C LEU A 142 11.11 9.22 -21.09
N ALA A 143 10.27 8.81 -22.04
CA ALA A 143 10.35 7.49 -22.66
C ALA A 143 11.65 7.36 -23.47
N ASP A 144 11.97 8.36 -24.31
CA ASP A 144 13.21 8.38 -25.10
C ASP A 144 14.47 8.33 -24.20
N LEU A 145 14.43 8.98 -23.03
CA LEU A 145 15.53 9.00 -22.06
C LEU A 145 15.74 7.70 -21.28
N LEU A 146 14.75 6.79 -21.30
CA LEU A 146 14.78 5.52 -20.59
C LEU A 146 15.04 4.33 -21.53
N GLU A 147 15.01 4.54 -22.85
CA GLU A 147 15.31 3.53 -23.87
C GLU A 147 16.80 3.50 -24.30
N ASP A 148 17.63 4.45 -23.83
CA ASP A 148 19.11 4.43 -23.86
C ASP A 148 19.72 3.82 -22.58
#